data_AF-A0A0B1T3E4-F1
#
_entry.id   AF-A0A0B1T3E4-F1
#
_cell.length_a   1.000
_cell.length_b   1.000
_cell.length_c   1.000
_cell.angle_alpha   90.00
_cell.angle_beta   90.00
_cell.angle_gamma   90.00
#
_symmetry.space_group_name_H-M   'P 1'
#
loop_
_entity.id
_entity.type
_entity.pdbx_description
1 polymer ?
#
loop_
_entity_poly.entity_id
_entity_poly.type
_entity_poly.pdbx_seq_one_letter_code
_entity_poly.pdbx_strand_id
1 'polypeptide(L)'
;MDLLRTRTGGAYIPPAKLKMMQEQIQDKQGEQYQRMNWERLKKKIHGLVNKVNTGNLVQIVRSLLQENVIRGKGLLVRSIMQAQAFSPVFSHVYAAFVAVINSKFPHIGELLLRRLIVQFKRSFRRNDKGTTVTVSKFIAHLINQKVAHEVLALEIMILMLETPTDDSVEVSIAFLKECGAKLSEVSPRALDTIFTRLRGILQDGDASNLDKRVQYMIEVVMAIRKDKFKVW
;
A
#
# COMPACT_ATOMS: atom_id res chain seq x y z
N MET A 1 39.42 5.92 -10.77
CA MET A 1 38.49 7.02 -10.42
C MET A 1 37.08 6.46 -10.43
N ASP A 2 36.55 6.17 -9.25
CA ASP A 2 35.28 5.46 -9.06
C ASP A 2 34.10 6.43 -9.30
N LEU A 3 33.66 6.56 -10.55
CA LEU A 3 32.62 7.52 -10.97
C LEU A 3 31.26 7.30 -10.31
N LEU A 4 31.05 6.14 -9.68
CA LEU A 4 29.87 5.84 -8.87
C LEU A 4 29.99 6.40 -7.43
N ARG A 5 31.14 6.96 -7.03
CA ARG A 5 31.40 7.63 -5.73
C ARG A 5 31.42 9.16 -5.85
N THR A 6 30.60 9.76 -6.70
CA THR A 6 30.43 11.22 -6.66
C THR A 6 29.58 11.62 -5.45
N ARG A 7 30.13 12.50 -4.60
CA ARG A 7 29.52 13.02 -3.35
C ARG A 7 28.16 13.70 -3.54
N THR A 8 27.72 13.91 -4.79
CA THR A 8 26.49 14.59 -5.19
C THR A 8 25.50 13.72 -5.97
N GLY A 9 25.60 12.39 -5.89
CA GLY A 9 24.55 11.52 -6.44
C GLY A 9 24.49 11.49 -7.96
N GLY A 10 25.61 11.15 -8.60
CA GLY A 10 25.64 10.55 -9.94
C GLY A 10 25.21 11.46 -11.10
N ALA A 11 26.19 12.05 -11.78
CA ALA A 11 25.99 12.68 -13.08
C ALA A 11 25.32 11.69 -14.07
N TYR A 12 24.35 12.17 -14.84
CA TYR A 12 23.66 11.36 -15.85
C TYR A 12 24.67 10.79 -16.86
N ILE A 13 24.74 9.46 -16.95
CA ILE A 13 25.55 8.74 -17.95
C ILE A 13 24.61 8.34 -19.10
N PRO A 14 24.84 8.81 -20.34
CA PRO A 14 24.04 8.43 -21.50
C PRO A 14 23.98 6.90 -21.70
N PRO A 15 22.84 6.33 -22.13
CA PRO A 15 22.64 4.88 -22.25
C PRO A 15 23.69 4.16 -23.11
N ALA A 16 24.12 4.76 -24.22
CA ALA A 16 25.15 4.19 -25.09
C ALA A 16 26.52 4.12 -24.40
N LYS A 17 26.91 5.19 -23.70
CA LYS A 17 28.16 5.23 -22.92
C LYS A 17 28.13 4.27 -21.74
N LEU A 18 26.97 4.15 -21.08
CA LEU A 18 26.76 3.15 -20.04
C LEU A 18 26.99 1.75 -20.60
N LYS A 19 26.40 1.41 -21.76
CA LYS A 19 26.53 0.11 -22.44
C LYS A 19 27.99 -0.24 -22.75
N MET A 20 28.73 0.67 -23.37
CA MET A 20 30.16 0.49 -23.65
C MET A 20 30.98 0.25 -22.38
N MET A 21 30.67 0.97 -21.29
CA MET A 21 31.32 0.73 -19.99
C MET A 21 30.95 -0.65 -19.42
N GLN A 22 29.74 -1.16 -19.64
CA GLN A 22 29.36 -2.50 -19.18
C GLN A 22 30.13 -3.59 -19.93
N GLU A 23 30.36 -3.40 -21.23
CA GLU A 23 31.09 -4.33 -22.10
C GLU A 23 32.57 -4.44 -21.72
N GLN A 24 33.14 -3.39 -21.11
CA GLN A 24 34.52 -3.38 -20.63
C GLN A 24 34.72 -4.07 -19.27
N ILE A 25 33.64 -4.39 -18.54
CA ILE A 25 33.74 -5.06 -17.23
C ILE A 25 33.90 -6.57 -17.44
N GLN A 26 35.12 -7.07 -17.27
CA GLN A 26 35.42 -8.50 -17.38
C GLN A 26 35.14 -9.27 -16.07
N ASP A 27 35.38 -8.63 -14.92
CA ASP A 27 35.13 -9.23 -13.60
C ASP A 27 33.65 -9.15 -13.22
N LYS A 28 32.96 -10.29 -13.31
CA LYS A 28 31.54 -10.45 -12.97
C LYS A 28 31.28 -10.62 -11.47
N GLN A 29 32.31 -10.73 -10.63
CA GLN A 29 32.15 -10.82 -9.18
C GLN A 29 32.50 -9.50 -8.47
N GLY A 30 33.26 -8.62 -9.13
CA GLY A 30 33.66 -7.32 -8.61
C GLY A 30 32.51 -6.40 -8.21
N GLU A 31 32.78 -5.51 -7.26
CA GLU A 31 31.82 -4.55 -6.69
C GLU A 31 31.12 -3.71 -7.78
N GLN A 32 31.88 -3.26 -8.78
CA GLN A 32 31.38 -2.42 -9.88
C GLN A 32 30.31 -3.15 -10.70
N TYR A 33 30.53 -4.42 -11.05
CA TYR A 33 29.56 -5.24 -11.78
C TYR A 33 28.29 -5.46 -10.95
N GLN A 34 28.43 -5.73 -9.66
CA GLN A 34 27.29 -5.91 -8.76
C GLN A 34 26.46 -4.64 -8.62
N ARG A 35 27.11 -3.48 -8.48
CA ARG A 35 26.44 -2.17 -8.36
C ARG A 35 25.71 -1.79 -9.65
N MET A 36 26.30 -2.08 -10.80
CA MET A 36 25.66 -1.88 -12.10
C MET A 36 24.42 -2.76 -12.26
N ASN A 37 24.51 -4.04 -11.89
CA ASN A 37 23.35 -4.94 -11.89
C ASN A 37 22.26 -4.50 -10.92
N TRP A 38 22.62 -3.96 -9.76
CA TRP A 38 21.69 -3.40 -8.80
C TRP A 38 20.91 -2.20 -9.37
N GLU A 39 21.59 -1.25 -10.01
CA GLU A 39 20.93 -0.12 -10.67
C GLU A 39 20.04 -0.55 -11.85
N ARG A 40 20.45 -1.56 -12.62
CA ARG A 40 19.62 -2.16 -13.67
C ARG A 40 18.35 -2.77 -13.08
N LEU A 41 18.48 -3.57 -12.02
CA LEU A 41 17.37 -4.22 -11.33
C LEU A 41 16.39 -3.16 -10.79
N LYS A 42 16.91 -2.12 -10.13
CA LYS A 42 16.12 -0.98 -9.63
C LYS A 42 15.30 -0.31 -10.73
N LYS A 43 15.93 0.03 -11.87
CA LYS A 43 15.25 0.66 -13.01
C LYS A 43 14.17 -0.25 -13.61
N LYS A 44 14.46 -1.53 -13.78
CA LYS A 44 13.50 -2.50 -14.31
C LYS A 44 12.28 -2.67 -13.40
N ILE A 45 12.50 -2.91 -12.11
CA ILE A 45 11.42 -3.02 -11.11
C ILE A 45 10.56 -1.76 -11.13
N HIS A 46 11.18 -0.59 -11.06
CA HIS A 46 10.45 0.68 -11.05
C HIS A 46 9.62 0.88 -12.32
N GLY A 47 10.20 0.60 -13.50
CA GLY A 47 9.50 0.70 -14.78
C GLY A 47 8.33 -0.27 -14.90
N LEU A 48 8.44 -1.49 -14.37
CA LEU A 48 7.34 -2.46 -14.36
C LEU A 48 6.20 -2.02 -13.44
N VAL A 49 6.52 -1.57 -12.22
CA VAL A 49 5.53 -1.10 -11.25
C VAL A 49 4.74 0.10 -11.77
N ASN A 50 5.39 1.06 -12.43
CA ASN A 50 4.69 2.25 -12.96
C ASN A 50 3.80 1.94 -14.17
N LYS A 51 4.02 0.82 -14.86
CA LYS A 51 3.26 0.44 -16.06
C LYS A 51 2.08 -0.49 -15.78
N VAL A 52 1.98 -1.04 -14.57
CA VAL A 52 0.96 -2.03 -14.23
C VAL A 52 -0.44 -1.42 -14.27
N ASN A 53 -1.36 -2.09 -14.94
CA ASN A 53 -2.78 -1.77 -15.00
C ASN A 53 -3.60 -3.06 -15.15
N THR A 54 -4.93 -2.94 -15.15
CA THR A 54 -5.85 -4.09 -15.23
C THR A 54 -5.67 -4.91 -16.51
N GLY A 55 -5.34 -4.27 -17.64
CA GLY A 55 -5.18 -4.93 -18.94
C GLY A 55 -3.86 -5.66 -19.12
N ASN A 56 -2.80 -5.30 -18.38
CA ASN A 56 -1.45 -5.84 -18.58
C ASN A 56 -0.85 -6.54 -17.35
N LEU A 57 -1.59 -6.66 -16.25
CA LEU A 57 -1.10 -7.19 -14.97
C LEU A 57 -0.34 -8.52 -15.12
N VAL A 58 -0.92 -9.48 -15.84
CA VAL A 58 -0.31 -10.82 -16.03
C VAL A 58 1.03 -10.73 -16.76
N GLN A 59 1.12 -9.90 -17.80
CA GLN A 59 2.36 -9.69 -18.56
C GLN A 59 3.43 -9.05 -17.68
N ILE A 60 3.07 -7.98 -16.94
CA ILE A 60 3.98 -7.27 -16.06
C ILE A 60 4.53 -8.18 -14.96
N VAL A 61 3.68 -9.02 -14.35
CA VAL A 61 4.13 -10.01 -13.36
C VAL A 61 5.10 -11.01 -13.98
N ARG A 62 4.80 -11.58 -15.16
CA ARG A 62 5.71 -12.52 -15.84
C ARG A 62 7.08 -11.88 -16.11
N SER A 63 7.11 -10.64 -16.58
CA SER A 63 8.36 -9.89 -16.76
C SER A 63 9.08 -9.62 -15.46
N LEU A 64 8.36 -9.30 -14.37
CA LEU A 64 8.96 -9.11 -13.05
C LEU A 64 9.62 -10.39 -12.53
N LEU A 65 8.98 -11.55 -12.72
CA LEU A 65 9.47 -12.84 -12.25
C LEU A 65 10.72 -13.33 -12.99
N GLN A 66 11.07 -12.73 -14.13
CA GLN A 66 12.35 -12.94 -14.81
C GLN A 66 13.51 -12.16 -14.16
N GLU A 67 13.21 -11.23 -13.25
CA GLU A 67 14.20 -10.47 -12.49
C GLU A 67 14.42 -11.09 -11.10
N ASN A 68 15.57 -10.81 -10.48
CA ASN A 68 15.87 -11.30 -9.13
C ASN A 68 15.12 -10.50 -8.05
N VAL A 69 13.81 -10.76 -7.93
CA VAL A 69 12.89 -10.11 -6.99
C VAL A 69 13.22 -10.41 -5.53
N ILE A 70 13.87 -11.53 -5.23
CA ILE A 70 14.30 -11.87 -3.86
C ILE A 70 15.41 -10.92 -3.42
N ARG A 71 16.45 -10.74 -4.26
CA ARG A 71 17.52 -9.74 -4.04
C ARG A 71 16.93 -8.32 -4.05
N GLY A 72 15.99 -8.06 -4.95
CA GLY A 72 15.33 -6.78 -5.13
C GLY A 72 14.14 -6.49 -4.19
N LYS A 73 13.83 -7.35 -3.20
CA LYS A 73 12.56 -7.26 -2.45
C LYS A 73 12.32 -5.90 -1.81
N GLY A 74 13.38 -5.29 -1.26
CA GLY A 74 13.31 -3.96 -0.67
C GLY A 74 13.05 -2.85 -1.69
N LEU A 75 13.57 -2.99 -2.92
CA LEU A 75 13.34 -2.07 -4.04
C LEU A 75 11.90 -2.20 -4.56
N LEU A 76 11.44 -3.44 -4.74
CA LEU A 76 10.09 -3.76 -5.19
C LEU A 76 9.03 -3.18 -4.24
N VAL A 77 9.14 -3.52 -2.95
CA VAL A 77 8.20 -3.00 -1.93
C VAL A 77 8.21 -1.48 -1.89
N ARG A 78 9.40 -0.84 -1.95
CA ARG A 78 9.49 0.63 -1.98
C ARG A 78 8.81 1.22 -3.21
N SER A 79 9.06 0.64 -4.38
CA SER A 79 8.47 1.14 -5.63
C SER A 79 6.96 0.99 -5.64
N ILE A 80 6.42 -0.11 -5.12
CA ILE A 80 4.97 -0.34 -5.00
C ILE A 80 4.34 0.67 -4.05
N MET A 81 4.92 0.87 -2.86
CA MET A 81 4.40 1.85 -1.89
C MET A 81 4.41 3.27 -2.47
N GLN A 82 5.48 3.65 -3.18
CA GLN A 82 5.58 4.98 -3.81
C GLN A 82 4.57 5.15 -4.94
N ALA A 83 4.42 4.15 -5.80
CA ALA A 83 3.47 4.19 -6.92
C ALA A 83 2.02 4.27 -6.41
N GLN A 84 1.66 3.46 -5.41
CA GLN A 84 0.34 3.52 -4.79
C GLN A 84 0.09 4.86 -4.09
N ALA A 85 1.08 5.40 -3.38
CA ALA A 85 0.93 6.70 -2.72
C ALA A 85 0.76 7.86 -3.71
N PHE A 86 1.45 7.78 -4.87
CA PHE A 86 1.30 8.77 -5.94
C PHE A 86 -0.02 8.61 -6.70
N SER A 87 -0.59 7.41 -6.78
CA SER A 87 -1.84 7.14 -7.50
C SER A 87 -2.76 6.18 -6.74
N PRO A 88 -3.39 6.63 -5.64
CA PRO A 88 -4.23 5.77 -4.79
C PRO A 88 -5.48 5.22 -5.48
N VAL A 89 -5.91 5.83 -6.59
CA VAL A 89 -7.02 5.34 -7.43
C VAL A 89 -6.74 3.92 -7.94
N PHE A 90 -5.47 3.57 -8.21
CA PHE A 90 -5.07 2.23 -8.68
C PHE A 90 -4.70 1.27 -7.55
N SER A 91 -5.05 1.55 -6.29
CA SER A 91 -4.69 0.69 -5.15
C SER A 91 -5.14 -0.76 -5.33
N HIS A 92 -6.31 -0.99 -5.94
CA HIS A 92 -6.81 -2.33 -6.30
C HIS A 92 -5.88 -3.07 -7.27
N VAL A 93 -5.30 -2.38 -8.26
CA VAL A 93 -4.33 -2.95 -9.21
C VAL A 93 -3.04 -3.32 -8.50
N TYR A 94 -2.51 -2.43 -7.66
CA TYR A 94 -1.29 -2.71 -6.89
C TYR A 94 -1.48 -3.86 -5.91
N ALA A 95 -2.64 -3.96 -5.27
CA ALA A 95 -2.96 -5.08 -4.39
C ALA A 95 -3.06 -6.40 -5.15
N ALA A 96 -3.70 -6.42 -6.33
CA ALA A 96 -3.76 -7.61 -7.18
C ALA A 96 -2.35 -8.02 -7.65
N PHE A 97 -1.52 -7.04 -8.04
CA PHE A 97 -0.11 -7.27 -8.39
C PHE A 97 0.67 -7.91 -7.25
N VAL A 98 0.51 -7.37 -6.03
CA VAL A 98 1.11 -7.93 -4.81
C VAL A 98 0.58 -9.33 -4.52
N ALA A 99 -0.71 -9.60 -4.71
CA ALA A 99 -1.30 -10.91 -4.42
C ALA A 99 -0.67 -12.02 -5.27
N VAL A 100 -0.45 -11.75 -6.57
CA VAL A 100 0.23 -12.73 -7.44
C VAL A 100 1.68 -12.94 -6.99
N ILE A 101 2.39 -11.88 -6.62
CA ILE A 101 3.76 -12.00 -6.08
C ILE A 101 3.77 -12.79 -4.77
N ASN A 102 2.84 -12.50 -3.86
CA ASN A 102 2.70 -13.13 -2.55
C ASN A 102 2.46 -14.64 -2.67
N SER A 103 1.71 -15.08 -3.69
CA SER A 103 1.48 -16.51 -3.97
C SER A 103 2.76 -17.30 -4.28
N LYS A 104 3.83 -16.61 -4.71
CA LYS A 104 5.15 -17.21 -5.01
C LYS A 104 6.19 -16.89 -3.96
N PHE A 105 6.15 -15.68 -3.40
CA PHE A 105 7.13 -15.17 -2.44
C PHE A 105 6.43 -14.48 -1.25
N PRO A 106 5.87 -15.25 -0.29
CA PRO A 106 5.09 -14.69 0.82
C PRO A 106 5.85 -13.65 1.66
N HIS A 107 7.15 -13.84 1.84
CA HIS A 107 8.02 -12.92 2.57
C HIS A 107 8.10 -11.50 1.94
N ILE A 108 7.77 -11.35 0.66
CA ILE A 108 7.68 -10.03 0.00
C ILE A 108 6.38 -9.32 0.41
N GLY A 109 5.26 -10.05 0.43
CA GLY A 109 3.97 -9.53 0.92
C GLY A 109 4.06 -9.15 2.40
N GLU A 110 4.70 -10.00 3.22
CA GLU A 110 4.96 -9.71 4.63
C GLU A 110 5.80 -8.43 4.80
N LEU A 111 6.88 -8.27 4.03
CA LEU A 111 7.72 -7.07 4.08
C LEU A 111 6.94 -5.80 3.70
N LEU A 112 6.05 -5.88 2.71
CA LEU A 112 5.17 -4.78 2.34
C LEU A 112 4.22 -4.42 3.48
N LEU A 113 3.51 -5.41 4.04
CA LEU A 113 2.57 -5.19 5.14
C LEU A 113 3.26 -4.58 6.36
N ARG A 114 4.43 -5.10 6.77
CA ARG A 114 5.20 -4.54 7.88
C ARG A 114 5.54 -3.05 7.65
N ARG A 115 5.93 -2.67 6.44
CA ARG A 115 6.24 -1.27 6.11
C ARG A 115 4.99 -0.39 6.07
N LEU A 116 3.88 -0.88 5.53
CA LEU A 116 2.60 -0.16 5.53
C LEU A 116 2.08 0.07 6.95
N ILE A 117 2.12 -0.94 7.82
CA ILE A 117 1.71 -0.82 9.23
C ILE A 117 2.58 0.23 9.96
N VAL A 118 3.90 0.19 9.76
CA VAL A 118 4.79 1.21 10.34
C VAL A 118 4.47 2.62 9.81
N GLN A 119 4.16 2.74 8.51
CA GLN A 119 3.79 4.02 7.91
C GLN A 119 2.46 4.54 8.46
N PHE A 120 1.44 3.68 8.57
CA PHE A 120 0.15 3.98 9.17
C PHE A 120 0.30 4.47 10.61
N LYS A 121 1.02 3.72 11.46
CA LYS A 121 1.24 4.11 12.87
C LYS A 121 1.94 5.46 12.98
N ARG A 122 2.89 5.76 12.09
CA ARG A 122 3.62 7.04 12.07
C ARG A 122 2.74 8.19 11.58
N SER A 123 1.98 8.00 10.52
CA SER A 123 1.11 9.05 9.96
C SER A 123 -0.06 9.34 10.91
N PHE A 124 -0.68 8.30 11.48
CA PHE A 124 -1.77 8.44 12.43
C PHE A 124 -1.32 9.20 13.69
N ARG A 125 -0.19 8.82 14.30
CA ARG A 125 0.37 9.53 15.47
C ARG A 125 0.72 10.99 15.19
N ARG A 126 1.04 11.33 13.94
CA ARG A 126 1.39 12.70 13.53
C ARG A 126 0.18 13.51 13.06
N ASN A 127 -1.02 12.94 13.10
CA ASN A 127 -2.23 13.51 12.50
C ASN A 127 -2.05 13.87 11.02
N ASP A 128 -1.24 13.11 10.28
CA ASP A 128 -1.13 13.24 8.83
C ASP A 128 -2.27 12.45 8.17
N LYS A 129 -3.43 13.11 8.05
CA LYS A 129 -4.64 12.50 7.47
C LYS A 129 -4.40 11.98 6.06
N GLY A 130 -3.76 12.77 5.18
CA GLY A 130 -3.56 12.42 3.77
C GLY A 130 -2.79 11.12 3.59
N THR A 131 -1.66 10.98 4.30
CA THR A 131 -0.89 9.73 4.29
C THR A 131 -1.67 8.58 4.95
N THR A 132 -2.38 8.85 6.04
CA THR A 132 -3.14 7.81 6.76
C THR A 132 -4.26 7.23 5.90
N VAL A 133 -5.04 8.06 5.19
CA VAL A 133 -6.06 7.60 4.22
C VAL A 133 -5.42 6.74 3.14
N THR A 134 -4.32 7.22 2.56
CA THR A 134 -3.63 6.54 1.45
C THR A 134 -3.11 5.16 1.83
N VAL A 135 -2.45 5.06 3.00
CA VAL A 135 -1.90 3.79 3.50
C VAL A 135 -3.02 2.85 3.92
N SER A 136 -4.06 3.35 4.60
CA SER A 136 -5.21 2.55 5.03
C SER A 136 -5.93 1.98 3.81
N LYS A 137 -6.16 2.77 2.76
CA LYS A 137 -6.73 2.29 1.49
C LYS A 137 -5.91 1.15 0.89
N PHE A 138 -4.58 1.23 0.93
CA PHE A 138 -3.76 0.14 0.41
C PHE A 138 -3.89 -1.14 1.25
N ILE A 139 -3.86 -1.01 2.58
CA ILE A 139 -4.08 -2.14 3.50
C ILE A 139 -5.45 -2.79 3.24
N ALA A 140 -6.51 -1.99 3.06
CA ALA A 140 -7.85 -2.46 2.74
C ALA A 140 -7.87 -3.35 1.48
N HIS A 141 -7.27 -2.89 0.38
CA HIS A 141 -7.21 -3.72 -0.83
C HIS A 141 -6.33 -4.97 -0.67
N LEU A 142 -5.28 -4.94 0.15
CA LEU A 142 -4.49 -6.14 0.47
C LEU A 142 -5.32 -7.17 1.26
N ILE A 143 -6.23 -6.73 2.13
CA ILE A 143 -7.20 -7.60 2.82
C ILE A 143 -8.20 -8.18 1.81
N ASN A 144 -8.74 -7.35 0.91
CA ASN A 144 -9.66 -7.82 -0.14
C ASN A 144 -9.04 -8.93 -1.00
N GLN A 145 -7.75 -8.81 -1.29
CA GLN A 145 -6.96 -9.78 -2.06
C GLN A 145 -6.42 -10.95 -1.21
N LYS A 146 -6.81 -11.06 0.07
CA LYS A 146 -6.36 -12.09 1.02
C LYS A 146 -4.83 -12.17 1.18
N VAL A 147 -4.15 -11.03 0.98
CA VAL A 147 -2.71 -10.90 1.28
C VAL A 147 -2.49 -10.66 2.77
N ALA A 148 -3.40 -9.93 3.40
CA ALA A 148 -3.43 -9.72 4.85
C ALA A 148 -4.69 -10.35 5.45
N HIS A 149 -4.60 -10.86 6.67
CA HIS A 149 -5.74 -11.35 7.42
C HIS A 149 -6.62 -10.18 7.87
N GLU A 150 -7.94 -10.36 7.88
CA GLU A 150 -8.94 -9.34 8.23
C GLU A 150 -8.82 -8.81 9.66
N VAL A 151 -8.19 -9.57 10.55
CA VAL A 151 -7.91 -9.14 11.94
C VAL A 151 -7.12 -7.82 11.96
N LEU A 152 -6.21 -7.61 11.00
CA LEU A 152 -5.48 -6.35 10.88
C LEU A 152 -6.43 -5.17 10.62
N ALA A 153 -7.50 -5.37 9.85
CA ALA A 153 -8.51 -4.34 9.60
C ALA A 153 -9.24 -3.97 10.90
N LEU A 154 -9.58 -4.98 11.71
CA LEU A 154 -10.28 -4.80 12.98
C LEU A 154 -9.41 -4.03 13.97
N GLU A 155 -8.14 -4.41 14.12
CA GLU A 155 -7.19 -3.71 15.01
C GLU A 155 -6.99 -2.24 14.60
N ILE A 156 -6.87 -1.97 13.30
CA ILE A 156 -6.77 -0.61 12.76
C ILE A 156 -8.04 0.19 13.07
N MET A 157 -9.23 -0.41 12.90
CA MET A 157 -10.50 0.25 13.18
C MET A 157 -10.71 0.54 14.67
N ILE A 158 -10.33 -0.40 15.55
CA ILE A 158 -10.40 -0.20 17.00
C ILE A 158 -9.50 0.97 17.40
N LEU A 159 -8.26 1.02 16.91
CA LEU A 159 -7.33 2.10 17.20
C LEU A 159 -7.84 3.47 16.73
N MET A 160 -8.44 3.56 15.54
CA MET A 160 -8.95 4.83 15.02
C MET A 160 -10.23 5.29 15.74
N LEU A 161 -11.02 4.38 16.30
CA LEU A 161 -12.30 4.69 16.99
C LEU A 161 -12.21 4.67 18.52
N GLU A 162 -11.02 4.43 19.08
CA GLU A 162 -10.77 4.42 20.53
C GLU A 162 -11.03 5.81 21.13
N THR A 163 -10.43 6.84 20.54
CA THR A 163 -10.66 8.27 20.88
C THR A 163 -11.08 9.01 19.61
N PRO A 164 -12.39 9.07 19.29
CA PRO A 164 -12.87 9.57 18.02
C PRO A 164 -12.65 11.09 17.89
N THR A 165 -11.90 11.48 16.88
CA THR A 165 -11.79 12.84 16.33
C THR A 165 -12.38 12.89 14.92
N ASP A 166 -12.70 14.09 14.43
CA ASP A 166 -13.20 14.30 13.06
C ASP A 166 -12.34 13.57 12.01
N ASP A 167 -11.02 13.74 12.06
CA ASP A 167 -10.08 13.10 11.14
C ASP A 167 -10.02 11.58 11.31
N SER A 168 -10.02 11.07 12.54
CA SER A 168 -9.97 9.62 12.77
C SER A 168 -11.22 8.90 12.28
N VAL A 169 -12.39 9.53 12.43
CA VAL A 169 -13.68 9.01 11.98
C VAL A 169 -13.75 9.07 10.45
N GLU A 170 -13.30 10.15 9.82
CA GLU A 170 -13.18 10.24 8.36
C GLU A 170 -12.33 9.12 7.78
N VAL A 171 -11.13 8.91 8.34
CA VAL A 171 -10.20 7.86 7.88
C VAL A 171 -10.84 6.48 8.07
N SER A 172 -11.52 6.26 9.20
CA SER A 172 -12.23 5.01 9.50
C SER A 172 -13.32 4.72 8.47
N ILE A 173 -14.11 5.74 8.13
CA ILE A 173 -15.18 5.62 7.13
C ILE A 173 -14.60 5.36 5.74
N ALA A 174 -13.53 6.07 5.35
CA ALA A 174 -12.84 5.82 4.09
C ALA A 174 -12.30 4.39 4.03
N PHE A 175 -11.70 3.89 5.11
CA PHE A 175 -11.19 2.51 5.18
C PHE A 175 -12.30 1.45 5.09
N LEU A 176 -13.42 1.67 5.78
CA LEU A 176 -14.59 0.78 5.72
C LEU A 176 -15.23 0.73 4.33
N LYS A 177 -15.23 1.85 3.58
CA LYS A 177 -15.73 1.85 2.20
C LYS A 177 -14.90 0.92 1.30
N GLU A 178 -13.61 0.80 1.55
CA GLU A 178 -12.70 0.00 0.71
C GLU A 178 -12.70 -1.50 1.06
N CYS A 179 -12.88 -1.89 2.34
CA CYS A 179 -12.83 -3.31 2.76
C CYS A 179 -14.07 -3.84 3.48
N GLY A 180 -15.09 -3.00 3.69
CA GLY A 180 -16.29 -3.38 4.45
C GLY A 180 -17.08 -4.53 3.84
N ALA A 181 -17.15 -4.59 2.50
CA ALA A 181 -17.73 -5.73 1.80
C ALA A 181 -17.03 -7.05 2.16
N LYS A 182 -15.69 -7.04 2.18
CA LYS A 182 -14.89 -8.22 2.54
C LYS A 182 -15.08 -8.60 4.00
N LEU A 183 -15.05 -7.63 4.91
CA LEU A 183 -15.28 -7.85 6.34
C LEU A 183 -16.68 -8.41 6.62
N SER A 184 -17.69 -7.98 5.85
CA SER A 184 -19.06 -8.50 5.95
C SER A 184 -19.13 -9.99 5.55
N GLU A 185 -18.33 -10.41 4.57
CA GLU A 185 -18.24 -11.80 4.13
C GLU A 185 -17.50 -12.69 5.15
N VAL A 186 -16.36 -12.23 5.66
CA VAL A 186 -15.46 -13.10 6.45
C VAL A 186 -15.61 -12.96 7.96
N SER A 187 -16.05 -11.80 8.45
CA SER A 187 -16.13 -11.48 9.89
C SER A 187 -17.30 -10.56 10.22
N PRO A 188 -18.56 -10.96 9.90
CA PRO A 188 -19.75 -10.11 10.07
C PRO A 188 -19.94 -9.66 11.52
N ARG A 189 -19.72 -10.54 12.50
CA ARG A 189 -19.86 -10.20 13.93
C ARG A 189 -18.89 -9.10 14.37
N ALA A 190 -17.65 -9.15 13.90
CA ALA A 190 -16.66 -8.13 14.25
C ALA A 190 -16.98 -6.79 13.57
N LEU A 191 -17.47 -6.84 12.32
CA LEU A 191 -17.97 -5.66 11.62
C LEU A 191 -19.16 -5.04 12.36
N ASP A 192 -20.09 -5.86 12.87
CA ASP A 192 -21.23 -5.38 13.65
C ASP A 192 -20.78 -4.57 14.88
N THR A 193 -19.75 -5.04 15.60
CA THR A 193 -19.17 -4.31 16.75
C THR A 193 -18.64 -2.93 16.34
N ILE A 194 -17.93 -2.82 15.21
CA ILE A 194 -17.42 -1.55 14.68
C ILE A 194 -18.58 -0.58 14.40
N PHE A 195 -19.65 -1.06 13.76
CA PHE A 195 -20.80 -0.21 13.49
C PHE A 195 -21.58 0.14 14.75
N THR A 196 -21.66 -0.75 15.75
CA THR A 196 -22.22 -0.41 17.06
C THR A 196 -21.43 0.72 17.71
N ARG A 197 -20.10 0.69 17.65
CA ARG A 197 -19.24 1.78 18.13
C ARG A 197 -19.50 3.09 17.38
N LEU A 198 -19.59 3.06 16.05
CA LEU A 198 -19.93 4.25 15.25
C LEU A 198 -21.30 4.82 15.60
N ARG A 199 -22.30 3.97 15.92
CA ARG A 199 -23.60 4.42 16.40
C ARG A 199 -23.51 5.07 17.78
N GLY A 200 -22.73 4.47 18.70
CA GLY A 200 -22.47 5.05 20.01
C GLY A 200 -21.88 6.45 19.91
N ILE A 201 -20.90 6.65 19.02
CA ILE A 201 -20.30 7.97 18.75
C ILE A 201 -21.33 9.02 18.30
N LEU A 202 -22.38 8.61 17.57
CA LEU A 202 -23.46 9.50 17.14
C LEU A 202 -24.48 9.81 18.25
N GLN A 203 -24.67 8.89 19.19
CA GLN A 203 -25.70 8.96 20.24
C GLN A 203 -25.17 9.55 21.55
N ASP A 204 -23.94 9.24 21.91
CA ASP A 204 -23.28 9.73 23.11
C ASP A 204 -22.85 11.20 22.93
N GLY A 205 -22.74 11.94 24.03
CA GLY A 205 -22.41 13.38 24.05
C GLY A 205 -21.11 13.80 23.33
N ASP A 206 -20.29 12.85 22.85
CA ASP A 206 -19.18 13.11 21.93
C ASP A 206 -19.65 13.69 20.58
N ALA A 207 -20.92 13.46 20.20
CA ALA A 207 -21.53 14.09 19.04
C ALA A 207 -21.59 15.63 19.14
N SER A 208 -21.59 16.22 20.35
CA SER A 208 -21.56 17.68 20.48
C SER A 208 -20.20 18.29 20.08
N ASN A 209 -19.14 17.49 20.06
CA ASN A 209 -17.79 17.91 19.71
C ASN A 209 -17.38 17.52 18.28
N LEU A 210 -18.14 16.64 17.63
CA LEU A 210 -17.90 16.25 16.23
C LEU A 210 -18.61 17.20 15.27
N ASP A 211 -17.92 17.54 14.18
CA ASP A 211 -18.52 18.33 13.10
C ASP A 211 -19.75 17.60 12.54
N LYS A 212 -20.81 18.35 12.24
CA LYS A 212 -22.05 17.83 11.61
C LYS A 212 -21.75 17.06 10.33
N ARG A 213 -20.70 17.47 9.60
CA ARG A 213 -20.25 16.74 8.40
C ARG A 213 -19.79 15.32 8.74
N VAL A 214 -19.07 15.12 9.85
CA VAL A 214 -18.57 13.80 10.27
C VAL A 214 -19.73 12.92 10.74
N GLN A 215 -20.69 13.50 11.47
CA GLN A 215 -21.94 12.81 11.83
C GLN A 215 -22.68 12.30 10.58
N TYR A 216 -22.83 13.16 9.56
CA TYR A 216 -23.42 12.76 8.29
C TYR A 216 -22.62 11.65 7.59
N MET A 217 -21.29 11.67 7.66
CA MET A 217 -20.47 10.58 7.11
C MET A 217 -20.72 9.24 7.81
N ILE A 218 -20.98 9.24 9.12
CA ILE A 218 -21.36 8.03 9.88
C ILE A 218 -22.70 7.49 9.37
N GLU A 219 -23.70 8.36 9.17
CA GLU A 219 -24.99 7.96 8.61
C GLU A 219 -24.85 7.38 7.20
N VAL A 220 -24.01 8.00 6.36
CA VAL A 220 -23.72 7.51 5.00
C VAL A 220 -23.10 6.11 5.04
N VAL A 221 -22.13 5.85 5.93
CA VAL A 221 -21.52 4.50 6.00
C VAL A 221 -22.50 3.44 6.53
N MET A 222 -23.43 3.83 7.41
CA MET A 222 -24.53 2.96 7.86
C MET A 222 -25.47 2.59 6.71
N ALA A 223 -25.80 3.54 5.83
CA ALA A 223 -26.58 3.28 4.62
C ALA A 223 -25.83 2.34 3.67
N ILE A 224 -24.53 2.57 3.43
CA ILE A 224 -23.69 1.68 2.61
C ILE A 224 -23.70 0.24 3.14
N ARG A 225 -23.63 0.05 4.46
CA ARG A 225 -23.74 -1.28 5.07
C ARG A 225 -25.11 -1.90 4.82
N LYS A 226 -26.19 -1.14 4.97
CA LYS A 226 -27.57 -1.61 4.72
C LYS A 226 -27.73 -2.11 3.28
N ASP A 227 -27.09 -1.43 2.34
CA ASP A 227 -27.05 -1.81 0.93
C ASP A 227 -26.02 -2.89 0.61
N LYS A 228 -25.39 -3.49 1.63
CA LYS A 228 -24.39 -4.55 1.52
C LYS A 228 -23.21 -4.17 0.61
N PHE A 229 -22.79 -2.90 0.63
CA PHE A 229 -21.65 -2.39 -0.13
C PHE A 229 -21.77 -2.58 -1.66
N LYS A 230 -22.98 -2.71 -2.23
CA LYS A 230 -23.18 -3.02 -3.67
C LYS A 230 -22.57 -2.00 -4.65
N VAL A 231 -22.37 -0.76 -4.22
CA VAL A 231 -21.93 0.37 -5.07
C VAL A 231 -20.45 0.75 -4.79
N TRP A 232 -19.83 0.13 -3.77
CA TRP A 232 -18.54 0.57 -3.22
C TRP A 232 -17.55 -0.59 -3.11
#